data_AF-A0A3A3DLS7-F1
#
_entry.id   AF-A0A3A3DLS7-F1
#
_cell.length_a   1.000
_cell.length_b   1.000
_cell.length_c   1.000
_cell.angle_alpha   90.00
_cell.angle_beta   90.00
_cell.angle_gamma   90.00
#
_symmetry.space_group_name_H-M   'P 1'
#
loop_
_entity.id
_entity.type
_entity.pdbx_description
1 polymer ?
#
loop_
_entity_poly.entity_id
_entity_poly.type
_entity_poly.pdbx_seq_one_letter_code
_entity_poly.pdbx_strand_id
1 'polypeptide(L)'
;MSPNFTSTGFTNVLRDEKMKISRDGSGRWTDNPMIKRLWRSLKYVCVNLIALQTGSEARRGIAVWITCSNVRRPPSSHRLPTTDEAYDSQSLDLKIAA
;
A
#
# COMPACT_ATOMS: atom_id res chain seq x y z
N MET A 1 -9.21 -14.51 -3.75
CA MET A 1 -7.97 -14.05 -4.44
C MET A 1 -8.19 -14.21 -5.94
N SER A 2 -7.75 -13.29 -6.80
CA SER A 2 -7.88 -13.45 -8.26
C SER A 2 -6.79 -14.37 -8.83
N PRO A 3 -7.02 -15.00 -10.01
CA PRO A 3 -6.11 -16.00 -10.58
C PRO A 3 -4.66 -15.53 -10.76
N ASN A 4 -4.48 -14.22 -10.98
CA ASN A 4 -3.17 -13.58 -11.18
C ASN A 4 -2.24 -13.76 -9.97
N PHE A 5 -2.77 -13.69 -8.74
CA PHE A 5 -1.99 -13.79 -7.49
C PHE A 5 -1.84 -15.22 -6.96
N THR A 6 -2.41 -16.20 -7.67
CA THR A 6 -2.29 -17.64 -7.33
C THR A 6 -1.49 -18.42 -8.36
N SER A 7 -1.06 -17.76 -9.44
CA SER A 7 -0.25 -18.39 -10.49
C SER A 7 1.10 -18.87 -9.94
N THR A 8 1.56 -20.02 -10.44
CA THR A 8 2.81 -20.63 -10.01
C THR A 8 4.00 -19.70 -10.25
N GLY A 9 4.03 -19.01 -11.40
CA GLY A 9 5.07 -18.02 -11.72
C GLY A 9 5.16 -16.90 -10.68
N PHE A 10 4.03 -16.39 -10.19
CA PHE A 10 4.02 -15.37 -9.14
C PHE A 10 4.46 -15.93 -7.78
N THR A 11 3.95 -17.11 -7.40
CA THR A 11 4.26 -17.68 -6.07
C THR A 11 5.68 -18.22 -5.95
N ASN A 12 6.32 -18.60 -7.06
CA ASN A 12 7.69 -19.11 -7.04
C ASN A 12 8.68 -18.00 -6.67
N VAL A 13 8.55 -16.82 -7.29
CA VAL A 13 9.40 -15.65 -6.95
C VAL A 13 9.35 -15.33 -5.45
N LEU A 14 8.17 -15.38 -4.84
CA LEU A 14 8.00 -15.13 -3.41
C LEU A 14 8.59 -16.23 -2.53
N ARG A 15 8.54 -17.49 -2.98
CA ARG A 15 9.12 -18.63 -2.27
C ARG A 15 10.64 -18.64 -2.34
N ASP A 16 11.20 -18.23 -3.48
CA ASP A 16 12.65 -18.12 -3.67
C ASP A 16 13.24 -17.08 -2.70
N GLU A 17 12.51 -15.99 -2.46
CA GLU A 17 12.79 -14.97 -1.43
C GLU A 17 12.36 -15.38 -0.01
N LYS A 18 11.96 -16.65 0.20
CA LYS A 18 11.51 -17.21 1.50
C LYS A 18 10.37 -16.43 2.16
N MET A 19 9.55 -15.73 1.37
CA MET A 19 8.42 -14.95 1.88
C MET A 19 7.22 -15.85 2.23
N LYS A 20 6.59 -15.57 3.36
CA LYS A 20 5.36 -16.28 3.78
C LYS A 20 4.16 -15.78 2.97
N ILE A 21 3.49 -16.68 2.28
CA ILE A 21 2.27 -16.39 1.51
C ILE A 21 1.05 -16.82 2.32
N SER A 22 0.30 -15.86 2.87
CA SER A 22 -1.03 -16.12 3.42
C SER A 22 -2.05 -16.13 2.28
N ARG A 23 -2.58 -17.32 2.00
CA ARG A 23 -3.60 -17.55 0.96
C ARG A 23 -4.99 -17.72 1.58
N ASP A 24 -5.02 -17.99 2.86
CA ASP A 24 -6.20 -18.23 3.67
C ASP A 24 -6.92 -16.91 3.96
N GLY A 25 -8.20 -16.84 3.58
CA GLY A 25 -9.06 -15.71 3.90
C GLY A 25 -9.30 -15.51 5.41
N SER A 26 -8.75 -16.38 6.26
CA SER A 26 -8.94 -16.40 7.72
C SER A 26 -8.01 -15.48 8.50
N GLY A 27 -6.93 -14.93 7.91
CA GLY A 27 -5.92 -14.22 8.71
C GLY A 27 -5.88 -12.69 8.60
N ARG A 28 -6.45 -12.09 7.55
CA ARG A 28 -6.15 -10.68 7.17
C ARG A 28 -7.36 -9.93 6.63
N TRP A 29 -8.53 -10.12 7.24
CA TRP A 29 -9.70 -9.32 6.92
C TRP A 29 -9.44 -7.82 7.05
N THR A 30 -8.44 -7.38 7.83
CA THR A 30 -8.07 -5.97 8.07
C THR A 30 -7.30 -5.33 6.92
N ASP A 31 -6.45 -6.09 6.22
CA ASP A 31 -5.63 -5.59 5.11
C ASP A 31 -6.54 -5.20 3.93
N ASN A 32 -7.61 -5.96 3.70
CA ASN A 32 -8.55 -5.73 2.60
C ASN A 32 -9.32 -4.39 2.72
N PRO A 33 -9.95 -4.02 3.86
CA PRO A 33 -10.47 -2.70 4.15
C PRO A 33 -9.43 -1.59 4.06
N MET A 34 -8.20 -1.80 4.52
CA MET A 34 -7.13 -0.80 4.43
C MET A 34 -6.79 -0.48 2.98
N ILE A 35 -6.53 -1.51 2.18
CA ILE A 35 -6.29 -1.38 0.72
C ILE A 35 -7.52 -0.77 0.03
N LYS A 36 -8.74 -1.19 0.39
CA LYS A 36 -9.97 -0.58 -0.14
C LYS A 36 -10.12 0.90 0.19
N ARG A 37 -9.78 1.31 1.42
CA ARG A 37 -9.78 2.73 1.84
C ARG A 37 -8.77 3.53 1.04
N LEU A 38 -7.56 3.00 0.86
CA LEU A 38 -6.52 3.63 0.04
C LEU A 38 -7.02 3.87 -1.40
N TRP A 39 -7.58 2.84 -2.04
CA TRP A 39 -8.10 2.95 -3.41
C TRP A 39 -9.28 3.91 -3.53
N ARG A 40 -10.15 3.99 -2.51
CA ARG A 40 -11.23 4.99 -2.47
C ARG A 40 -10.64 6.40 -2.44
N SER A 41 -9.71 6.68 -1.54
CA SER A 41 -9.06 7.99 -1.44
C SER A 41 -8.32 8.38 -2.72
N LEU A 42 -7.59 7.45 -3.35
CA LEU A 42 -6.92 7.70 -4.63
C LEU A 42 -7.91 8.08 -5.72
N LYS A 43 -9.03 7.34 -5.84
CA LYS A 43 -10.04 7.61 -6.87
C LYS A 43 -10.67 8.99 -6.69
N TYR A 44 -11.07 9.35 -5.46
CA TYR A 44 -11.72 10.62 -5.19
C TYR A 44 -10.79 11.83 -5.30
N VAL A 45 -9.52 11.69 -4.88
CA VAL A 45 -8.60 12.82 -4.78
C VAL A 45 -7.74 12.97 -6.03
N CYS A 46 -7.26 11.88 -6.61
CA CYS A 46 -6.35 11.94 -7.75
C CYS A 46 -7.10 11.80 -9.07
N VAL A 47 -7.94 10.77 -9.22
CA VAL A 47 -8.55 10.45 -10.53
C VAL A 47 -9.73 11.35 -10.86
N ASN A 48 -10.54 11.70 -9.86
CA ASN A 48 -11.71 12.56 -10.09
C ASN A 48 -11.36 14.06 -10.20
N LEU A 49 -10.22 14.50 -9.65
CA LEU A 49 -9.82 15.92 -9.66
C LEU A 49 -8.79 16.26 -10.73
N ILE A 50 -7.97 15.28 -11.13
CA ILE A 50 -6.96 15.47 -12.18
C ILE A 50 -7.53 14.82 -13.43
N ALA A 51 -7.82 15.63 -14.45
CA ALA A 51 -8.24 15.16 -15.76
C ALA A 51 -7.06 14.48 -16.47
N LEU A 52 -6.74 13.25 -16.07
CA LEU A 52 -5.65 12.46 -16.62
C LEU A 52 -6.02 12.05 -18.05
N GLN A 53 -5.44 12.71 -19.06
CA GLN A 53 -5.76 12.44 -20.46
C GLN A 53 -4.92 11.31 -21.04
N THR A 54 -3.75 11.04 -20.47
CA THR A 54 -2.82 10.01 -20.96
C THR A 54 -2.33 9.08 -19.85
N GLY A 55 -1.92 7.86 -20.24
CA GLY A 55 -1.38 6.88 -19.28
C GLY A 55 -0.10 7.35 -18.58
N SER A 56 0.74 8.15 -19.25
CA SER A 56 1.96 8.73 -18.67
C SER A 56 1.63 9.75 -17.59
N GLU A 57 0.62 10.58 -17.83
CA GLU A 57 0.11 11.54 -16.86
C GLU A 57 -0.50 10.82 -15.65
N ALA A 58 -1.26 9.74 -15.88
CA ALA A 58 -1.83 8.92 -14.82
C ALA A 58 -0.75 8.31 -13.91
N ARG A 59 0.32 7.76 -14.50
CA ARG A 59 1.46 7.26 -13.71
C ARG A 59 2.09 8.36 -12.86
N ARG A 60 2.30 9.55 -13.42
CA ARG A 60 2.88 10.69 -12.70
C ARG A 60 1.95 11.18 -11.58
N GLY A 61 0.65 11.31 -11.85
CA GLY A 61 -0.35 11.72 -10.87
C GLY A 61 -0.48 10.75 -9.70
N ILE A 62 -0.52 9.44 -9.99
CA ILE A 62 -0.55 8.40 -8.96
C ILE A 62 0.74 8.43 -8.13
N ALA A 63 1.91 8.57 -8.75
CA ALA A 63 3.18 8.64 -8.03
C ALA A 63 3.22 9.82 -7.05
N VAL A 64 2.83 11.02 -7.51
CA VAL A 64 2.74 12.22 -6.67
C VAL A 64 1.75 12.02 -5.53
N TRP A 65 0.60 11.41 -5.81
CA TRP A 65 -0.42 11.14 -4.79
C TRP A 65 0.07 10.15 -3.72
N ILE A 66 0.78 9.09 -4.10
CA ILE A 66 1.36 8.11 -3.16
C ILE A 66 2.38 8.80 -2.26
N THR A 67 3.31 9.57 -2.83
CA THR A 67 4.30 10.32 -2.06
C THR A 67 3.63 11.30 -1.09
N CYS A 68 2.64 12.06 -1.56
CA CYS A 68 1.90 12.97 -0.69
C CYS A 68 1.13 12.22 0.40
N SER A 69 0.55 11.06 0.11
CA SER A 69 -0.20 10.27 1.09
C SER A 69 0.70 9.65 2.14
N ASN A 70 1.95 9.35 1.79
CA ASN A 70 2.93 8.80 2.72
C ASN A 70 3.56 9.85 3.62
N VAL A 71 3.75 11.06 3.11
CA VAL A 71 4.41 12.17 3.83
C VAL A 71 3.39 13.08 4.55
N ARG A 72 2.16 13.21 4.05
CA ARG A 72 1.14 14.04 4.70
C ARG A 72 0.62 13.36 5.95
N ARG A 73 0.72 14.09 7.07
CA ARG A 73 0.07 13.71 8.31
C ARG A 73 -1.46 13.72 8.15
N PRO A 74 -2.17 12.73 8.71
CA PRO A 74 -3.62 12.80 8.81
C PRO A 74 -4.02 14.08 9.55
N PRO A 75 -4.99 14.87 9.03
CA PRO A 75 -5.54 15.97 9.79
C PRO A 75 -6.46 15.42 10.88
N SER A 76 -5.91 15.05 12.04
CA SER A 76 -6.69 14.69 13.23
C SER A 76 -5.92 15.01 14.52
N SER A 77 -6.64 15.22 15.63
CA SER A 77 -6.10 15.78 16.89
C SER A 77 -5.11 14.87 17.64
N HIS A 78 -4.89 13.64 17.17
CA HIS A 78 -3.86 12.74 17.68
C HIS A 78 -2.67 12.77 16.72
N ARG A 79 -1.49 13.07 17.27
CA ARG A 79 -0.21 13.14 16.56
C ARG A 79 0.27 11.72 16.19
N LEU A 80 -0.47 11.05 15.32
CA LEU A 80 -0.08 9.75 14.78
C LEU A 80 1.09 9.93 13.81
N PRO A 81 2.04 8.98 13.76
CA PRO A 81 3.12 9.01 12.78
C PRO A 81 2.55 8.96 11.37
N THR A 82 3.23 9.62 10.44
CA THR A 82 2.99 9.41 9.00
C THR A 82 3.22 7.94 8.64
N THR A 83 2.66 7.45 7.54
CA THR A 83 2.90 6.05 7.16
C THR A 83 4.39 5.79 6.92
N ASP A 84 5.12 6.76 6.37
CA ASP A 84 6.57 6.70 6.21
C ASP A 84 7.30 6.55 7.55
N GLU A 85 7.01 7.44 8.52
CA GLU A 85 7.56 7.34 9.90
C GLU A 85 7.17 6.01 10.58
N ALA A 86 5.96 5.50 10.35
CA ALA A 86 5.50 4.23 10.91
C ALA A 86 6.27 3.03 10.33
N TYR A 87 6.56 3.03 9.02
CA TYR A 87 7.38 2.01 8.37
C TYR A 87 8.83 2.07 8.84
N ASP A 88 9.41 3.27 8.93
CA ASP A 88 10.79 3.46 9.39
C ASP A 88 10.95 3.05 10.86
N SER A 89 9.99 3.38 11.72
CA SER A 89 10.01 2.95 13.13
C SER A 89 9.87 1.43 13.28
N GLN A 90 9.01 0.76 12.50
CA GLN A 90 8.92 -0.70 12.47
C GLN A 90 10.21 -1.37 11.99
N SER A 91 10.89 -0.78 11.00
CA SER A 91 12.19 -1.24 10.51
C SER A 91 13.28 -1.12 11.57
N LEU A 92 13.23 -0.07 12.40
CA LEU A 92 14.12 0.11 13.54
C LEU A 92 13.87 -0.95 14.64
N ASP A 93 12.61 -1.18 15.01
CA ASP A 93 12.25 -2.15 16.05
C ASP A 93 12.62 -3.59 15.65
N LEU A 94 12.47 -3.95 14.37
CA LEU A 94 12.89 -5.25 13.83
C LEU A 94 14.41 -5.43 13.83
N LYS A 95 15.20 -4.35 13.76
CA LYS A 95 16.67 -4.38 13.83
C LYS A 95 17.20 -4.40 15.27
N ILE A 96 16.44 -3.87 16.23
CA ILE A 96 16.80 -3.87 17.66
C ILE A 96 16.43 -5.20 18.33
N ALA A 97 15.45 -5.92 17.78
CA ALA A 97 15.00 -7.23 18.27
C ALA A 97 15.71 -8.44 17.64
N ALA A 98 16.79 -8.24 16.89
CA ALA A 98 17.59 -9.28 16.21
C ALA A 98 19.02 -9.35 16.77
#